data_AF-A0A5J6F6G0-F1
#
_entry.id   AF-A0A5J6F6G0-F1
#
_cell.length_a   1.000
_cell.length_b   1.000
_cell.length_c   1.000
_cell.angle_alpha   90.00
_cell.angle_beta   90.00
_cell.angle_gamma   90.00
#
_symmetry.space_group_name_H-M   'P 1'
#
loop_
_entity.id
_entity.type
_entity.pdbx_description
1 polymer ?
#
loop_
_entity_poly.entity_id
_entity_poly.type
_entity_poly.pdbx_seq_one_letter_code
_entity_poly.pdbx_strand_id
1 'polypeptide(L)'
;MGQVALRHRCRQLGHDAGTRRTLRQGITMSLENIDRALVSHDLVQDLKWNAGLREEFVKDEAAVLDRYALTAAERTAIEERDFRTLYDLGFHPYLGAQFARILFANNTSGATGAVQRLLASIRREPDPGRTEASGA
;
A
#
# COMPACT_ATOMS: atom_id res chain seq x y z
N MET A 1 7.34 13.79 22.40
CA MET A 1 8.32 12.94 21.68
C MET A 1 8.01 11.49 22.04
N GLY A 2 7.10 10.85 21.30
CA GLY A 2 6.66 9.47 21.58
C GLY A 2 7.49 8.49 20.77
N GLN A 3 8.16 7.55 21.45
CA GLN A 3 8.89 6.47 20.81
C GLN A 3 7.90 5.56 20.09
N VAL A 4 7.89 5.59 18.76
CA VAL A 4 7.32 4.49 17.97
C VAL A 4 8.24 3.30 18.24
N ALA A 5 7.73 2.31 18.98
CA ALA A 5 8.45 1.08 19.26
C ALA A 5 8.67 0.34 17.95
N LEU A 6 9.80 0.63 17.30
CA LEU A 6 10.29 0.00 16.09
C LEU A 6 10.49 -1.47 16.42
N ARG A 7 9.49 -2.30 16.10
CA ARG A 7 9.61 -3.77 16.17
C ARG A 7 10.62 -4.17 15.09
N HIS A 8 11.91 -4.08 15.41
CA HIS A 8 12.99 -4.57 14.59
C HIS A 8 12.88 -6.09 14.45
N ARG A 9 12.16 -6.53 13.42
CA ARG A 9 12.28 -7.91 12.95
C ARG A 9 13.56 -7.98 12.13
N CYS A 10 14.65 -8.37 12.75
CA CYS A 10 15.90 -8.70 12.07
C CYS A 10 15.62 -9.89 11.14
N ARG A 11 15.57 -9.68 9.83
CA ARG A 11 15.43 -10.74 8.82
C ARG A 11 16.65 -10.70 7.91
N GLN A 12 17.46 -11.74 8.00
CA GLN A 12 18.64 -12.02 7.19
C GLN A 12 18.26 -12.02 5.69
N LEU A 13 18.91 -11.19 4.88
CA LEU A 13 18.71 -11.12 3.42
C LEU A 13 19.47 -12.26 2.73
N GLY A 14 18.74 -13.18 2.11
CA GLY A 14 19.24 -14.06 1.05
C GLY A 14 18.72 -13.54 -0.28
N HIS A 15 19.61 -12.93 -1.06
CA HIS A 15 19.35 -12.43 -2.40
C HIS A 15 19.62 -13.55 -3.40
N ASP A 16 18.62 -14.02 -4.12
CA ASP A 16 18.84 -14.80 -5.34
C ASP A 16 17.99 -14.24 -6.47
N ALA A 17 18.70 -13.66 -7.45
CA ALA A 17 18.14 -13.08 -8.64
C ALA A 17 17.90 -14.17 -9.68
N GLY A 18 16.68 -14.29 -10.21
CA GLY A 18 16.46 -15.21 -11.31
C GLY A 18 15.02 -15.28 -11.81
N THR A 19 14.81 -14.63 -12.97
CA THR A 19 13.97 -15.09 -14.10
C THR A 19 12.87 -14.11 -14.50
N ARG A 20 13.14 -13.35 -15.56
CA ARG A 20 12.12 -12.69 -16.38
C ARG A 20 11.27 -13.76 -17.07
N ARG A 21 9.96 -13.77 -16.81
CA ARG A 21 8.98 -14.44 -17.67
C ARG A 21 7.83 -13.49 -17.94
N THR A 22 7.86 -12.88 -19.13
CA THR A 22 6.74 -12.13 -19.69
C THR A 22 5.59 -13.10 -19.96
N LEU A 23 4.57 -13.07 -19.11
CA LEU A 23 3.27 -13.67 -19.39
C LEU A 23 2.22 -12.58 -19.26
N ARG A 24 1.59 -12.26 -20.38
CA ARG A 24 0.33 -11.53 -20.48
C ARG A 24 -0.76 -12.42 -19.89
N GLN A 25 -0.82 -12.50 -18.56
CA GLN A 25 -1.85 -13.22 -17.82
C GLN A 25 -2.81 -12.23 -17.17
N GLY A 26 -4.10 -12.51 -17.32
CA GLY A 26 -5.14 -11.87 -16.53
C GLY A 26 -4.79 -11.99 -15.04
N ILE A 27 -4.99 -10.88 -14.34
CA ILE A 27 -4.65 -10.66 -12.94
C ILE A 27 -5.19 -11.81 -12.08
N THR A 28 -4.35 -12.79 -11.78
CA THR A 28 -4.64 -13.79 -10.77
C THR A 28 -3.96 -13.28 -9.50
N MET A 29 -4.67 -12.48 -8.71
CA MET A 29 -4.25 -12.10 -7.35
C MET A 29 -4.28 -13.34 -6.45
N SER A 30 -3.45 -14.33 -6.74
CA SER A 30 -3.45 -15.59 -6.01
C SER A 30 -2.78 -15.37 -4.66
N LEU A 31 -3.45 -15.82 -3.59
CA LEU A 31 -2.89 -15.87 -2.23
C LEU A 31 -1.58 -16.68 -2.17
N GLU A 32 -1.30 -17.47 -3.21
CA GLU A 32 -0.12 -18.30 -3.38
C GLU A 32 1.18 -17.50 -3.57
N ASN A 33 1.11 -16.22 -3.97
CA ASN A 33 2.27 -15.37 -4.26
C ASN A 33 2.49 -14.24 -3.23
N ILE A 34 1.98 -14.40 -2.01
CA ILE A 34 2.17 -13.39 -0.95
C ILE A 34 3.62 -13.43 -0.45
N ASP A 35 4.32 -12.30 -0.60
CA ASP A 35 5.63 -12.11 0.02
C ASP A 35 5.48 -11.55 1.44
N ARG A 36 5.64 -12.44 2.43
CA ARG A 36 5.57 -12.10 3.86
C ARG A 36 6.78 -11.28 4.35
N ALA A 37 7.74 -10.96 3.49
CA ALA A 37 8.89 -10.10 3.79
C ALA A 37 8.64 -8.62 3.50
N LEU A 38 7.60 -8.27 2.72
CA LEU A 38 7.31 -6.87 2.41
C LEU A 38 7.06 -6.06 3.67
N VAL A 39 7.81 -4.97 3.83
CA VAL A 39 7.75 -4.04 4.96
C VAL A 39 6.43 -3.26 4.93
N SER A 40 5.86 -3.08 3.75
CA SER A 40 4.53 -2.46 3.57
C SER A 40 3.44 -3.18 4.38
N HIS A 41 3.58 -4.48 4.67
CA HIS A 41 2.62 -5.20 5.50
C HIS A 41 2.63 -4.71 6.95
N ASP A 42 3.82 -4.47 7.49
CA ASP A 42 4.00 -3.95 8.85
C ASP A 42 3.49 -2.49 8.91
N LEU A 43 3.82 -1.65 7.92
CA LEU A 43 3.29 -0.29 7.79
C LEU A 43 1.76 -0.24 7.90
N VAL A 44 1.04 -1.07 7.12
CA VAL A 44 -0.43 -1.06 7.13
C VAL A 44 -1.00 -1.51 8.46
N GLN A 45 -0.38 -2.49 9.13
CA GLN A 45 -0.80 -2.92 10.46
C GLN A 45 -0.58 -1.82 11.50
N ASP A 46 0.56 -1.14 11.46
CA ASP A 46 0.85 -0.04 12.39
C ASP A 46 -0.13 1.12 12.16
N LEU A 47 -0.38 1.52 10.91
CA LEU A 47 -1.40 2.53 10.58
C LEU A 47 -2.82 2.11 11.00
N LYS A 48 -3.13 0.82 10.99
CA LYS A 48 -4.44 0.30 11.39
C LYS A 48 -4.67 0.49 12.89
N TRP A 49 -3.67 0.20 13.72
CA TRP A 49 -3.81 0.15 15.18
C TRP A 49 -3.35 1.41 15.90
N ASN A 50 -2.56 2.26 15.25
CA ASN A 50 -2.05 3.51 15.84
C ASN A 50 -2.70 4.73 15.17
N ALA A 51 -3.66 5.34 15.87
CA ALA A 51 -4.36 6.53 15.40
C ALA A 51 -3.42 7.74 15.22
N GLY A 52 -2.48 7.95 16.15
CA GLY A 52 -1.52 9.05 16.04
C GLY A 52 -0.59 8.89 14.84
N LEU A 53 -0.09 7.68 14.58
CA LEU A 53 0.69 7.39 13.37
C LEU A 53 -0.14 7.61 12.10
N ARG A 54 -1.43 7.26 12.12
CA ARG A 54 -2.32 7.52 10.98
C ARG A 54 -2.52 9.01 10.73
N GLU A 55 -2.71 9.80 11.79
CA GLU A 55 -2.81 11.26 11.68
C GLU A 55 -1.52 11.86 11.12
N GLU A 56 -0.36 11.40 11.59
CA GLU A 56 0.94 11.79 11.03
C GLU A 56 1.07 11.40 9.56
N PHE A 57 0.63 10.20 9.18
CA PHE A 57 0.69 9.71 7.80
C PHE A 57 -0.19 10.55 6.85
N VAL A 58 -1.39 10.95 7.30
CA VAL A 58 -2.26 11.85 6.53
C VAL A 58 -1.65 13.24 6.38
N LYS A 59 -0.93 13.71 7.40
CA LYS A 59 -0.32 15.04 7.40
C LYS A 59 0.96 15.10 6.58
N ASP A 60 1.82 14.10 6.71
CA ASP A 60 3.13 14.00 6.08
C ASP A 60 3.49 12.53 5.82
N GLU A 61 2.95 12.02 4.71
CA GLU A 61 3.17 10.64 4.30
C GLU A 61 4.65 10.31 4.14
N ALA A 62 5.42 11.18 3.47
CA ALA A 62 6.83 10.93 3.17
C ALA A 62 7.66 10.76 4.46
N ALA A 63 7.46 11.64 5.45
CA ALA A 63 8.16 11.54 6.74
C ALA A 63 7.77 10.29 7.55
N VAL A 64 6.57 9.73 7.35
CA VAL A 64 6.21 8.44 7.94
C VAL A 64 6.85 7.30 7.18
N LEU A 65 6.82 7.32 5.84
CA LEU A 65 7.43 6.29 5.00
C LEU A 65 8.96 6.17 5.23
N ASP A 66 9.65 7.29 5.47
CA ASP A 66 11.09 7.31 5.79
C ASP A 66 11.46 6.52 7.06
N ARG A 67 10.49 6.21 7.93
CA ARG A 67 10.70 5.41 9.15
C ARG A 67 10.73 3.91 8.88
N TYR A 68 10.32 3.49 7.69
CA TYR A 68 10.24 2.09 7.28
C TYR A 68 11.33 1.79 6.25
N ALA A 69 11.96 0.62 6.37
CA ALA A 69 12.94 0.14 5.40
C ALA A 69 12.26 -0.41 4.13
N LEU A 70 11.39 0.37 3.51
CA LEU A 70 10.69 0.01 2.27
C LEU A 70 11.69 -0.12 1.13
N THR A 71 11.47 -1.10 0.25
CA THR A 71 12.13 -1.07 -1.05
C THR A 71 11.65 0.15 -1.85
N ALA A 72 12.46 0.61 -2.83
CA ALA A 72 12.06 1.71 -3.71
C ALA A 72 10.73 1.40 -4.43
N ALA A 73 10.53 0.15 -4.84
CA ALA A 73 9.31 -0.29 -5.51
C ALA A 73 8.08 -0.24 -4.59
N GLU A 74 8.21 -0.68 -3.33
CA GLU A 74 7.13 -0.53 -2.34
C GLU A 74 6.77 0.94 -2.12
N ARG A 75 7.79 1.79 -1.91
CA ARG A 75 7.58 3.22 -1.65
C ARG A 75 6.87 3.91 -2.82
N THR A 76 7.38 3.76 -4.04
CA THR A 76 6.76 4.37 -5.23
C THR A 76 5.32 3.88 -5.40
N ALA A 77 5.07 2.57 -5.25
CA ALA A 77 3.73 2.04 -5.41
C ALA A 77 2.75 2.55 -4.32
N ILE A 78 3.23 2.79 -3.09
CA ILE A 78 2.43 3.45 -2.05
C ILE A 78 2.13 4.90 -2.44
N GLU A 79 3.16 5.70 -2.72
CA GLU A 79 3.05 7.14 -3.01
C GLU A 79 2.14 7.42 -4.22
N GLU A 80 2.25 6.59 -5.26
CA GLU A 80 1.44 6.69 -6.49
C GLU A 80 0.05 6.03 -6.37
N ARG A 81 -0.24 5.38 -5.24
CA ARG A 81 -1.47 4.60 -5.02
C ARG A 81 -1.64 3.48 -6.05
N ASP A 82 -0.52 2.89 -6.49
CA ASP A 82 -0.47 1.79 -7.45
C ASP A 82 -0.57 0.43 -6.74
N PHE A 83 -1.80 0.05 -6.41
CA PHE A 83 -2.09 -1.24 -5.81
C PHE A 83 -1.78 -2.39 -6.75
N ARG A 84 -1.84 -2.19 -8.07
CA ARG A 84 -1.47 -3.25 -9.02
C ARG A 84 -0.02 -3.64 -8.84
N THR A 85 0.88 -2.66 -8.79
CA THR A 85 2.31 -2.89 -8.54
C THR A 85 2.54 -3.47 -7.13
N LEU A 86 1.86 -2.97 -6.09
CA LEU A 86 1.95 -3.59 -4.76
C LEU A 86 1.59 -5.08 -4.79
N TYR A 87 0.50 -5.45 -5.46
CA TYR A 87 0.11 -6.86 -5.56
C TYR A 87 1.06 -7.69 -6.42
N ASP A 88 1.63 -7.12 -7.48
CA ASP A 88 2.65 -7.78 -8.28
C ASP A 88 3.96 -8.00 -7.49
N LEU A 89 4.24 -7.18 -6.46
CA LEU A 89 5.31 -7.41 -5.49
C LEU A 89 4.99 -8.50 -4.45
N GLY A 90 3.76 -9.00 -4.39
CA GLY A 90 3.32 -9.99 -3.41
C GLY A 90 2.61 -9.40 -2.19
N PHE A 91 2.09 -8.17 -2.27
CA PHE A 91 1.31 -7.57 -1.20
C PHE A 91 -0.01 -8.33 -0.96
N HIS A 92 -0.43 -8.44 0.30
CA HIS A 92 -1.59 -9.24 0.66
C HIS A 92 -2.90 -8.50 0.29
N PRO A 93 -3.82 -9.11 -0.49
CA PRO A 93 -5.08 -8.47 -0.93
C PRO A 93 -5.95 -7.90 0.19
N TYR A 94 -6.13 -8.67 1.28
CA TYR A 94 -6.86 -8.19 2.47
C TYR A 94 -6.25 -6.94 3.12
N LEU A 95 -4.91 -6.86 3.22
CA LEU A 95 -4.23 -5.67 3.73
C LEU A 95 -4.33 -4.52 2.72
N GLY A 96 -4.33 -4.79 1.41
CA GLY A 96 -4.58 -3.79 0.38
C GLY A 96 -5.96 -3.14 0.50
N ALA A 97 -7.01 -3.93 0.76
CA ALA A 97 -8.35 -3.39 1.03
C ALA A 97 -8.41 -2.53 2.31
N GLN A 98 -7.66 -2.91 3.36
CA GLN A 98 -7.55 -2.09 4.57
C GLN A 98 -6.80 -0.79 4.31
N PHE A 99 -5.70 -0.87 3.56
CA PHE A 99 -4.89 0.30 3.26
C PHE A 99 -5.61 1.29 2.35
N ALA A 100 -6.33 0.81 1.34
CA ALA A 100 -7.18 1.65 0.49
C ALA A 100 -8.21 2.44 1.31
N ARG A 101 -8.77 1.84 2.38
CA ARG A 101 -9.67 2.57 3.29
C ARG A 101 -8.94 3.66 4.06
N ILE A 102 -7.72 3.39 4.55
CA ILE A 102 -6.91 4.41 5.23
C ILE A 102 -6.58 5.57 4.28
N LEU A 103 -6.26 5.26 3.02
CA LEU A 103 -5.87 6.25 2.01
C LEU A 103 -7.03 7.06 1.44
N PHE A 104 -8.21 6.47 1.29
CA PHE A 104 -9.30 7.06 0.52
C PHE A 104 -10.60 7.28 1.28
N ALA A 105 -10.80 6.61 2.42
CA ALA A 105 -11.96 6.88 3.27
C ALA A 105 -11.61 8.00 4.24
N ASN A 106 -11.94 9.23 3.87
CA ASN A 106 -12.04 10.33 4.83
C ASN A 106 -13.36 10.20 5.63
N ASN A 107 -13.52 10.99 6.70
CA ASN A 107 -14.72 10.96 7.57
C ASN A 107 -16.06 11.28 6.86
N THR A 108 -16.02 11.67 5.58
CA THR A 108 -17.19 12.02 4.76
C THR A 108 -17.45 10.99 3.64
N SER A 109 -16.45 10.17 3.28
CA SER A 109 -16.49 9.24 2.15
C SER A 109 -16.63 7.80 2.63
N GLY A 110 -17.78 7.18 2.36
CA GLY A 110 -18.07 5.81 2.77
C GLY A 110 -17.11 4.76 2.17
N ALA A 111 -17.07 3.58 2.79
CA ALA A 111 -16.20 2.46 2.41
C ALA A 111 -16.29 2.06 0.92
N THR A 112 -17.42 2.36 0.26
CA THR A 112 -17.63 2.13 -1.18
C THR A 112 -16.67 2.95 -2.04
N GLY A 113 -16.41 4.21 -1.71
CA GLY A 113 -15.52 5.07 -2.48
C GLY A 113 -14.07 4.56 -2.49
N ALA A 114 -13.58 4.10 -1.34
CA ALA A 114 -12.24 3.52 -1.22
C ALA A 114 -12.07 2.24 -2.04
N VAL A 115 -13.11 1.40 -2.08
CA VAL A 115 -13.10 0.17 -2.89
C VAL A 115 -13.09 0.50 -4.39
N GLN A 116 -13.84 1.49 -4.84
CA GLN A 116 -13.84 1.88 -6.26
C GLN A 116 -12.46 2.39 -6.71
N ARG A 117 -11.79 3.21 -5.90
CA ARG A 117 -10.43 3.69 -6.21
C ARG A 117 -9.41 2.56 -6.21
N LEU A 118 -9.52 1.61 -5.27
CA LEU A 118 -8.71 0.39 -5.27
C LEU A 118 -8.90 -0.41 -6.55
N LEU A 119 -10.15 -0.66 -6.97
CA LEU A 119 -10.44 -1.39 -8.19
C LEU A 119 -9.93 -0.65 -9.44
N ALA A 120 -10.09 0.68 -9.49
CA ALA A 120 -9.57 1.50 -10.57
C ALA A 120 -8.04 1.38 -10.69
N SER A 121 -7.32 1.47 -9.56
CA SER A 121 -5.87 1.26 -9.49
C SER A 121 -5.46 -0.12 -10.02
N ILE A 122 -6.15 -1.19 -9.58
CA ILE A 122 -5.89 -2.56 -10.06
C ILE A 122 -6.11 -2.69 -11.58
N ARG A 123 -7.16 -2.04 -12.11
CA ARG A 123 -7.54 -2.08 -13.52
C ARG A 123 -6.78 -1.10 -14.40
N ARG A 124 -5.95 -0.22 -13.81
CA ARG A 124 -5.30 0.92 -14.47
C ARG A 124 -6.30 1.88 -15.12
N GLU A 125 -7.42 2.09 -14.44
CA GLU A 125 -8.44 3.07 -14.78
C GLU A 125 -8.15 4.40 -14.06
N PRO A 126 -8.62 5.54 -14.59
CA PRO A 126 -8.48 6.83 -13.90
C PRO A 126 -9.15 6.82 -12.54
N ASP A 127 -8.54 7.49 -11.55
CA ASP A 127 -9.08 7.59 -10.19
C ASP A 127 -10.43 8.34 -10.21
N PRO A 128 -11.55 7.69 -9.81
CA PRO A 128 -12.87 8.30 -9.89
C PRO A 128 -13.04 9.50 -8.94
N GLY A 129 -12.18 9.67 -7.93
CA GLY A 129 -12.20 10.81 -7.01
C GLY A 129 -11.35 12.01 -7.46
N ARG A 130 -10.45 11.85 -8.43
CA ARG A 130 -9.58 12.93 -8.93
C ARG A 130 -10.35 13.89 -9.84
N THR A 131 -11.36 13.42 -10.56
CA THR A 131 -12.15 14.20 -11.52
C THR A 131 -12.98 15.31 -10.85
N GLU A 132 -13.39 15.13 -9.59
CA GLU A 132 -14.24 16.11 -8.89
C GLU A 132 -13.47 17.34 -8.36
N ALA A 133 -12.13 17.28 -8.31
CA ALA A 133 -11.29 18.37 -7.81
C ALA A 133 -10.88 19.39 -8.89
N SER A 134 -11.22 19.17 -10.17
CA SER A 134 -10.82 20.03 -11.29
C SER A 134 -11.92 20.98 -11.79
N GLY A 135 -13.03 21.11 -11.07
CA GLY A 135 -14.17 21.96 -11.44
C GLY A 135 -14.61 22.86 -10.29
N ALA A 136 -13.78 23.83 -9.90
CA ALA A 136 -14.15 24.97 -9.08
C ALA A 136 -13.34 26.20 -9.50
#